data_AF-A0A7J7S2L2-F1
#
_entry.id   AF-A0A7J7S2L2-F1
#
_cell.length_a   1.000
_cell.length_b   1.000
_cell.length_c   1.000
_cell.angle_alpha   90.00
_cell.angle_beta   90.00
_cell.angle_gamma   90.00
#
_symmetry.space_group_name_H-M   'P 1'
#
loop_
_entity.id
_entity.type
_entity.pdbx_description
1 polymer ?
#
loop_
_entity_poly.entity_id
_entity_poly.type
_entity_poly.pdbx_seq_one_letter_code
_entity_poly.pdbx_strand_id
1 'polypeptide(L)'
;MLSERSELSPARWMWSLWFAMELISEKGHPFAEELEKIQCSLQDVGSALATPRSSAREAHLRRTTFESGRVLELEQWIDKYSGQLPPLTAFILPSGGKSSAALHFCRAVCRRAERR
;
A
#
# COMPACT_ATOMS: atom_id res chain seq x y z
N MET A 1 29.65 16.51 -12.42
CA MET A 1 28.24 16.55 -12.86
C MET A 1 27.75 15.11 -12.97
N LEU A 2 27.58 14.42 -11.84
CA LEU A 2 27.02 13.07 -11.77
C LEU A 2 25.70 13.21 -11.03
N SER A 3 24.63 13.19 -11.81
CA SER A 3 23.24 13.32 -11.39
C SER A 3 22.89 12.26 -10.35
N GLU A 4 22.32 12.73 -9.25
CA GLU A 4 21.69 11.95 -8.19
C GLU A 4 20.66 10.98 -8.77
N ARG A 5 21.01 9.71 -8.94
CA ARG A 5 20.04 8.61 -9.03
C ARG A 5 19.78 8.06 -7.64
N SER A 6 19.14 8.86 -6.79
CA SER A 6 18.45 8.34 -5.60
C SER A 6 17.12 7.71 -6.04
N GLU A 7 17.19 6.69 -6.90
CA GLU A 7 16.04 5.87 -7.24
C GLU A 7 15.80 4.90 -6.09
N LEU A 8 14.73 5.16 -5.33
CA LEU A 8 14.22 4.26 -4.30
C LEU A 8 13.97 2.89 -4.94
N SER A 9 14.85 1.93 -4.67
CA SER A 9 14.66 0.55 -5.12
C SER A 9 13.31 0.01 -4.62
N PRO A 10 12.65 -0.90 -5.35
CA PRO A 10 11.40 -1.53 -4.92
C PRO A 10 11.43 -2.05 -3.47
N ALA A 11 12.61 -2.50 -3.02
CA ALA A 11 12.84 -2.98 -1.65
C ALA A 11 12.59 -1.93 -0.56
N ARG A 12 12.85 -0.64 -0.83
CA ARG A 12 12.74 0.43 0.17
C ARG A 12 11.29 0.82 0.45
N TRP A 13 10.40 0.62 -0.52
CA TRP A 13 8.96 0.83 -0.38
C TRP A 13 8.32 -0.26 0.49
N MET A 14 8.68 -1.51 0.20
CA MET A 14 8.19 -2.67 0.93
C MET A 14 8.59 -2.62 2.41
N TRP A 15 9.82 -2.19 2.70
CA TRP A 15 10.32 -2.08 4.08
C TRP A 15 9.59 -1.02 4.92
N SER A 16 9.20 0.09 4.30
CA SER A 16 8.46 1.17 4.96
C SER A 16 7.07 0.71 5.39
N LEU A 17 6.41 -0.06 4.52
CA LEU A 17 5.08 -0.62 4.79
C LEU A 17 5.15 -1.73 5.83
N TRP A 18 6.16 -2.59 5.73
CA TRP A 18 6.43 -3.67 6.70
C TRP A 18 6.64 -3.14 8.11
N PHE A 19 7.48 -2.10 8.27
CA PHE A 19 7.71 -1.49 9.58
C PHE A 19 6.44 -0.86 10.17
N ALA A 20 5.59 -0.26 9.33
CA ALA A 20 4.31 0.26 9.77
C ALA A 20 3.34 -0.85 10.20
N MET A 21 3.35 -1.99 9.52
CA MET A 21 2.54 -3.16 9.87
C MET A 21 2.99 -3.80 11.18
N GLU A 22 4.29 -3.87 11.44
CA GLU A 22 4.84 -4.34 12.72
C GLU A 22 4.29 -3.53 13.90
N LEU A 23 4.33 -2.20 13.78
CA LEU A 23 3.78 -1.28 14.79
C LEU A 23 2.26 -1.38 14.99
N ILE A 24 1.55 -1.86 13.98
CA ILE A 24 0.09 -2.05 14.01
C ILE A 24 -0.27 -3.42 14.58
N SER A 25 0.53 -4.45 14.29
CA SER A 25 0.31 -5.84 14.70
C SER A 25 0.40 -6.02 16.22
N GLU A 26 1.30 -5.30 16.90
CA GLU A 26 1.45 -5.32 18.36
C GLU A 26 0.16 -5.03 19.15
N LYS A 27 -0.83 -4.38 18.53
CA LYS A 27 -2.09 -3.98 19.19
C LYS A 27 -3.29 -4.86 18.90
N GLY A 28 -3.16 -5.91 18.08
CA GLY A 28 -4.27 -6.83 17.76
C GLY A 28 -5.47 -6.13 17.12
N HIS A 29 -5.21 -5.17 16.23
CA HIS A 29 -6.28 -4.43 15.57
C HIS A 29 -7.08 -5.33 14.60
N PRO A 30 -8.41 -5.17 14.50
CA PRO A 30 -9.25 -6.00 13.64
C PRO A 30 -8.97 -5.81 12.14
N PHE A 31 -8.19 -4.78 11.78
CA PHE A 31 -7.78 -4.48 10.41
C PHE A 31 -6.39 -5.04 10.03
N ALA A 32 -5.76 -5.81 10.92
CA ALA A 32 -4.44 -6.38 10.68
C ALA A 32 -4.45 -7.39 9.52
N GLU A 33 -5.50 -8.21 9.42
CA GLU A 33 -5.70 -9.16 8.32
C GLU A 33 -5.90 -8.45 6.98
N GLU A 34 -6.68 -7.36 6.95
CA GLU A 34 -6.84 -6.51 5.77
C GLU A 34 -5.49 -5.93 5.32
N LEU A 35 -4.65 -5.47 6.26
CA LEU A 35 -3.30 -4.96 5.93
C LEU A 35 -2.38 -6.05 5.37
N GLU A 36 -2.44 -7.28 5.90
CA GLU A 36 -1.67 -8.43 5.38
C GLU A 36 -2.07 -8.73 3.92
N LYS A 37 -3.37 -8.74 3.63
CA LYS A 37 -3.86 -8.89 2.25
C LYS A 37 -3.37 -7.79 1.32
N ILE A 38 -3.32 -6.54 1.81
CA ILE A 38 -2.78 -5.40 1.04
C ILE A 38 -1.30 -5.62 0.76
N GLN A 39 -0.53 -6.10 1.73
CA GLN A 39 0.89 -6.37 1.54
C GLN A 39 1.13 -7.44 0.46
N CYS A 40 0.41 -8.56 0.52
CA CYS A 40 0.49 -9.60 -0.51
C CYS A 40 0.18 -9.02 -1.89
N SER A 41 -0.87 -8.21 -1.98
CA SER A 41 -1.24 -7.55 -3.23
C SER A 41 -0.14 -6.59 -3.74
N LEU A 42 0.52 -5.85 -2.85
CA LEU A 42 1.62 -4.96 -3.21
C LEU A 42 2.87 -5.73 -3.67
N GLN A 43 3.10 -6.93 -3.17
CA GLN A 43 4.16 -7.81 -3.66
C GLN A 43 3.88 -8.29 -5.09
N ASP A 44 2.64 -8.61 -5.39
CA ASP A 44 2.20 -8.90 -6.76
C ASP A 44 2.38 -7.66 -7.66
N VAL A 45 2.07 -6.45 -7.15
CA VAL A 45 2.25 -5.19 -7.90
C VAL A 45 3.71 -4.96 -8.20
N GLY A 46 4.58 -5.12 -7.20
CA GLY A 46 6.02 -5.02 -7.38
C GLY A 46 6.55 -6.01 -8.42
N SER A 47 6.07 -7.26 -8.38
CA SER A 47 6.45 -8.31 -9.35
C SER A 47 6.01 -7.97 -10.77
N ALA A 48 4.81 -7.41 -10.93
CA ALA A 48 4.29 -6.96 -12.22
C ALA A 48 5.08 -5.77 -12.77
N LEU A 49 5.36 -4.77 -11.94
CA LEU A 49 6.15 -3.59 -12.33
C LEU A 49 7.59 -3.95 -12.71
N ALA A 50 8.17 -4.96 -12.06
CA ALA A 50 9.51 -5.46 -12.38
C ALA A 50 9.56 -6.33 -13.66
N THR A 51 8.41 -6.66 -14.27
CA THR A 51 8.30 -7.53 -15.44
C THR A 51 7.97 -6.69 -16.69
N PRO A 52 8.95 -6.29 -17.53
CA PRO A 52 8.70 -5.42 -18.67
C PRO A 52 7.84 -6.13 -19.71
N ARG A 53 6.71 -5.52 -20.10
CA ARG A 53 5.80 -6.11 -21.11
C ARG A 53 6.44 -6.36 -22.47
N SER A 54 7.49 -5.61 -22.81
CA SER A 54 8.22 -5.73 -24.07
C SER A 54 9.17 -6.94 -24.13
N SER A 55 9.55 -7.52 -22.99
CA SER A 55 10.53 -8.62 -22.93
C SER A 55 10.05 -9.83 -22.12
N ALA A 56 8.86 -9.76 -21.54
CA ALA A 56 8.31 -10.82 -20.71
C ALA A 56 7.68 -11.94 -21.55
N ARG A 57 7.93 -13.19 -21.14
CA ARG A 57 7.23 -14.36 -21.68
C ARG A 57 5.75 -14.31 -21.30
N GLU A 58 4.88 -14.83 -22.17
CA GLU A 58 3.42 -14.95 -21.97
C GLU A 58 3.04 -15.52 -20.58
N ALA A 59 3.79 -16.54 -20.12
CA ALA A 59 3.59 -17.18 -18.82
C ALA A 59 3.92 -16.29 -17.60
N HIS A 60 4.77 -15.27 -17.77
CA HIS A 60 5.00 -14.25 -16.74
C HIS A 60 3.90 -13.19 -16.76
N LEU A 61 3.46 -12.77 -17.95
CA LEU A 61 2.36 -11.80 -18.11
C LEU A 61 1.05 -12.30 -17.49
N ARG A 62 0.72 -13.58 -17.69
CA ARG A 62 -0.48 -14.18 -17.06
C ARG A 62 -0.42 -14.17 -15.53
N ARG A 63 0.76 -14.36 -14.94
CA ARG A 63 0.97 -14.36 -13.48
C ARG A 63 1.00 -12.96 -12.86
N THR A 64 1.17 -11.92 -13.66
CA THR A 64 1.23 -10.52 -13.20
C THR A 64 -0.02 -9.72 -13.60
N THR A 65 -1.11 -10.42 -13.97
CA THR A 65 -2.38 -9.78 -14.32
C THR A 65 -3.10 -9.35 -13.05
N PHE A 66 -3.50 -8.07 -12.98
CA PHE A 66 -4.27 -7.54 -11.87
C PHE A 66 -5.75 -7.84 -12.05
N GLU A 67 -6.35 -8.52 -11.08
CA GLU A 67 -7.78 -8.72 -11.02
C GLU A 67 -8.48 -7.49 -10.42
N SER A 68 -9.58 -7.06 -11.04
CA SER A 68 -10.38 -5.92 -10.56
C SER A 68 -11.02 -6.17 -9.19
N GLY A 69 -11.15 -7.43 -8.78
CA GLY A 69 -11.74 -7.81 -7.49
C GLY A 69 -11.02 -7.20 -6.28
N ARG A 70 -9.71 -6.94 -6.37
CA ARG A 70 -8.94 -6.31 -5.29
C ARG A 70 -9.32 -4.85 -5.05
N VAL A 71 -9.64 -4.12 -6.11
CA VAL A 71 -10.11 -2.73 -5.99
C VAL A 71 -11.47 -2.70 -5.29
N LEU A 72 -12.38 -3.59 -5.69
CA LEU A 72 -13.71 -3.69 -5.08
C LEU A 72 -13.63 -4.09 -3.59
N GLU A 73 -12.72 -4.99 -3.22
CA GLU A 73 -12.49 -5.36 -1.81
C GLU A 73 -12.03 -4.14 -0.99
N LEU A 74 -11.13 -3.30 -1.53
CA LEU A 74 -10.70 -2.06 -0.89
C LEU A 74 -11.83 -1.03 -0.75
N GLU A 75 -12.66 -0.86 -1.78
CA GLU A 75 -13.82 0.04 -1.75
C GLU A 75 -14.81 -0.36 -0.65
N GLN A 76 -15.10 -1.66 -0.53
CA GLN A 76 -15.96 -2.20 0.54
C GLN A 76 -15.39 -1.92 1.94
N TRP A 77 -14.07 -2.02 2.12
CA TRP A 77 -13.44 -1.69 3.39
C TRP A 77 -13.48 -0.18 3.69
N ILE A 78 -13.27 0.67 2.68
CA ILE A 78 -13.37 2.13 2.82
C ILE A 78 -14.78 2.51 3.29
N ASP A 79 -15.82 1.93 2.69
CA ASP A 79 -17.21 2.19 3.09
C ASP A 79 -17.49 1.69 4.51
N LYS A 80 -17.03 0.49 4.87
CA LYS A 80 -17.15 -0.09 6.21
C LYS A 80 -16.54 0.81 7.30
N TYR A 81 -15.34 1.37 7.07
CA TYR A 81 -14.69 2.23 8.06
C TYR A 81 -15.24 3.65 8.05
N SER A 82 -15.56 4.20 6.89
CA SER A 82 -16.13 5.55 6.78
C SER A 82 -17.50 5.64 7.45
N GLY A 83 -18.32 4.59 7.36
CA GLY A 83 -19.63 4.53 8.03
C GLY A 83 -19.58 4.49 9.56
N GLN A 84 -18.42 4.18 10.16
CA GLN A 84 -18.23 4.17 11.62
C GLN A 84 -17.73 5.52 12.16
N LEU A 85 -17.31 6.43 11.28
CA LEU A 85 -16.71 7.70 11.65
C LEU A 85 -17.72 8.84 11.55
N PRO A 86 -17.60 9.87 12.40
CA PRO A 86 -18.39 11.08 12.25
C PRO A 86 -18.06 11.79 10.92
N PRO A 87 -19.00 12.56 10.36
CA PRO A 87 -18.76 13.29 9.12
C PRO A 87 -17.57 14.24 9.27
N LEU A 88 -16.66 14.18 8.29
CA LEU A 88 -15.44 14.99 8.28
C LEU A 88 -15.77 16.44 7.89
N THR A 89 -15.55 17.39 8.81
CA THR A 89 -15.86 18.81 8.60
C THR A 89 -14.63 19.69 8.35
N ALA A 90 -13.44 19.18 8.65
CA ALA A 90 -12.17 19.89 8.51
C ALA A 90 -11.02 18.93 8.17
N PHE A 91 -9.89 19.48 7.75
CA PHE A 91 -8.67 18.71 7.54
C PHE A 91 -8.16 18.11 8.85
N ILE A 92 -7.84 16.82 8.83
CA ILE A 92 -7.20 16.12 9.94
C ILE A 92 -5.68 16.19 9.82
N LEU A 93 -5.03 16.52 10.93
CA LEU A 93 -3.58 16.39 11.07
C LEU A 93 -3.25 14.93 11.41
N PRO A 94 -2.18 14.34 10.83
CA PRO A 94 -1.72 13.00 11.17
C PRO A 94 -1.45 12.87 12.67
N SER A 95 -2.41 12.30 13.40
CA SER A 95 -2.44 12.23 14.87
C SER A 95 -3.36 11.07 15.29
N GLY A 96 -3.63 10.88 16.59
CA GLY A 96 -4.48 9.77 17.08
C GLY A 96 -3.72 8.49 17.44
N GLY A 97 -2.45 8.62 17.86
CA GLY A 97 -1.61 7.53 18.35
C GLY A 97 -0.76 6.85 17.26
N LYS A 98 0.07 5.88 17.69
CA LYS A 98 1.08 5.23 16.85
C LYS A 98 0.49 4.60 15.58
N SER A 99 -0.59 3.83 15.71
CA SER A 99 -1.23 3.13 14.58
C SER A 99 -1.77 4.11 13.53
N SER A 100 -2.47 5.16 13.97
CA SER A 100 -3.00 6.20 13.06
C SER A 100 -1.88 6.96 12.35
N ALA A 101 -0.84 7.39 13.09
CA ALA A 101 0.31 8.07 12.51
C ALA A 101 1.04 7.19 11.47
N ALA A 102 1.21 5.90 11.74
CA ALA A 102 1.80 4.94 10.81
C ALA A 102 0.95 4.79 9.53
N LEU A 103 -0.39 4.69 9.66
CA LEU A 103 -1.29 4.63 8.50
C LEU A 103 -1.25 5.91 7.66
N HIS A 104 -1.19 7.08 8.28
CA HIS A 104 -1.02 8.35 7.57
C HIS A 104 0.31 8.44 6.83
N PHE A 105 1.38 7.89 7.41
CA PHE A 105 2.68 7.78 6.75
C PHE A 105 2.60 6.83 5.54
N CYS A 106 2.02 5.63 5.70
CA CYS A 106 1.78 4.69 4.60
C CYS A 106 1.00 5.35 3.47
N ARG A 107 -0.05 6.12 3.76
CA ARG A 107 -0.82 6.87 2.76
C ARG A 107 0.06 7.84 1.96
N ALA A 108 0.96 8.58 2.62
CA ALA A 108 1.88 9.49 1.93
C ALA A 108 2.87 8.74 1.02
N VAL A 109 3.34 7.57 1.47
CA VAL A 109 4.16 6.64 0.70
C VAL A 109 3.38 6.13 -0.52
N CYS A 110 2.18 5.57 -0.37
CA CYS A 110 1.36 5.08 -1.49
C CYS A 110 1.14 6.17 -2.56
N ARG A 111 0.79 7.40 -2.16
CA ARG A 111 0.67 8.53 -3.10
C ARG A 111 1.97 8.86 -3.82
N ARG A 112 3.12 8.66 -3.18
CA ARG A 112 4.42 8.88 -3.81
C ARG A 112 4.73 7.78 -4.82
N ALA A 113 4.32 6.54 -4.56
CA ALA A 113 4.46 5.42 -5.49
C ALA A 113 3.56 5.60 -6.72
N GLU A 114 2.33 6.10 -6.54
CA GLU A 114 1.38 6.40 -7.63
C GLU A 114 1.93 7.39 -8.67
N ARG A 115 2.88 8.25 -8.29
CA ARG A 115 3.52 9.23 -9.19
C ARG A 115 4.76 8.69 -9.93
N ARG A 116 5.14 7.45 -9.70
CA ARG A 116 6.27 6.78 -10.34
C ARG A 116 5.79 5.95 -11.52
#